data_AF-A0A4U7DK40-F1
#
_entry.id   AF-A0A4U7DK40-F1
#
_cell.length_a   1.000
_cell.length_b   1.000
_cell.length_c   1.000
_cell.angle_alpha   90.00
_cell.angle_beta   90.00
_cell.angle_gamma   90.00
#
_symmetry.space_group_name_H-M   'P 1'
#
loop_
_entity.id
_entity.type
_entity.pdbx_description
1 polymer ?
#
loop_
_entity_poly.entity_id
_entity_poly.type
_entity_poly.pdbx_seq_one_letter_code
_entity_poly.pdbx_strand_id
1 'polypeptide(L)'
;MRSPASSGRATSDPATDVERQQALRHSPTERNVQNEPMTVASRGRLYTTEDIRRRLGCNDDQAGRGTHVAVKIDVVDRSDDWIHVNTAVFHVTLATDGVIRVPVNVRDELALSTGDDVRVSIRMKE
;
A
#
# COMPACT_ATOMS: atom_id res chain seq x y z
N MET A 1 6.13 -50.46 -42.59
CA MET A 1 6.12 -49.87 -41.24
C MET A 1 6.35 -48.37 -41.36
N ARG A 2 5.33 -47.53 -41.08
CA ARG A 2 5.44 -46.13 -40.61
C ARG A 2 4.04 -45.66 -40.19
N SER A 3 3.93 -45.36 -38.90
CA SER A 3 2.73 -44.99 -38.13
C SER A 3 2.32 -43.52 -38.36
N PRO A 4 1.14 -43.09 -37.86
CA PRO A 4 0.30 -42.05 -38.46
C PRO A 4 0.58 -40.63 -37.95
N ALA A 5 0.10 -39.65 -38.73
CA ALA A 5 -0.03 -38.26 -38.31
C ALA A 5 -1.18 -38.10 -37.31
N SER A 6 -0.86 -37.79 -36.06
CA SER A 6 -1.82 -37.35 -35.04
C SER A 6 -1.86 -35.82 -35.01
N SER A 7 -2.92 -35.22 -35.54
CA SER A 7 -3.18 -33.80 -35.38
C SER A 7 -3.78 -33.57 -33.98
N GLY A 8 -2.93 -33.16 -33.04
CA GLY A 8 -3.33 -32.71 -31.71
C GLY A 8 -4.16 -31.44 -31.81
N ARG A 9 -5.45 -31.55 -31.48
CA ARG A 9 -6.37 -30.43 -31.29
C ARG A 9 -5.95 -29.71 -30.00
N ALA A 10 -5.29 -28.55 -30.13
CA ALA A 10 -4.96 -27.70 -29.01
C ALA A 10 -6.26 -27.21 -28.35
N THR A 11 -6.58 -27.77 -27.18
CA THR A 11 -7.58 -27.24 -26.26
C THR A 11 -6.97 -26.03 -25.57
N SER A 12 -7.35 -24.83 -26.03
CA SER A 12 -7.04 -23.58 -25.32
C SER A 12 -7.86 -23.55 -24.03
N ASP A 13 -7.19 -23.82 -22.91
CA ASP A 13 -7.78 -23.83 -21.58
C ASP A 13 -8.02 -22.37 -21.10
N PRO A 14 -9.27 -21.93 -20.90
CA PRO A 14 -9.58 -20.53 -20.53
C PRO A 14 -9.06 -20.13 -19.14
N ALA A 15 -8.64 -21.09 -18.32
CA ALA A 15 -8.03 -20.84 -17.02
C ALA A 15 -6.66 -20.13 -17.11
N THR A 16 -5.93 -20.31 -18.22
CA THR A 16 -4.58 -19.75 -18.39
C THR A 16 -4.59 -18.25 -18.75
N ASP A 17 -5.70 -17.76 -19.30
CA ASP A 17 -5.85 -16.35 -19.70
C ASP A 17 -6.10 -15.44 -18.49
N VAL A 18 -6.75 -15.96 -17.44
CA VAL A 18 -6.98 -15.22 -16.19
C VAL A 18 -5.66 -15.00 -15.43
N GLU A 19 -4.78 -16.00 -15.39
CA GLU A 19 -3.45 -15.84 -14.76
C GLU A 19 -2.52 -14.91 -15.56
N ARG A 20 -2.61 -14.91 -16.90
CA ARG A 20 -1.87 -13.92 -17.72
C ARG A 20 -2.42 -12.50 -17.59
N GLN A 21 -3.74 -12.33 -17.38
CA GLN A 21 -4.33 -11.02 -17.11
C GLN A 21 -4.00 -10.50 -15.71
N GLN A 22 -3.73 -11.37 -14.74
CA GLN A 22 -3.21 -10.96 -13.43
C GLN A 22 -1.73 -10.57 -13.48
N ALA A 23 -0.94 -11.15 -14.39
CA ALA A 23 0.46 -10.80 -14.61
C ALA A 23 0.69 -9.44 -15.32
N LEU A 24 -0.37 -8.76 -15.78
CA LEU A 24 -0.32 -7.47 -16.48
C LEU A 24 -0.77 -6.27 -15.62
N ARG A 25 -0.95 -6.44 -14.30
CA ARG A 25 -1.41 -5.37 -13.39
C ARG A 25 -0.32 -4.63 -12.61
N HIS A 26 0.94 -4.75 -13.03
CA HIS A 26 2.00 -3.87 -12.54
C HIS A 26 2.43 -2.95 -13.68
N SER A 27 1.64 -1.91 -13.89
CA SER A 27 2.07 -0.76 -14.70
C SER A 27 3.33 -0.17 -14.06
N PRO A 28 4.40 0.12 -14.81
CA PRO A 28 5.69 0.56 -14.25
C PRO A 28 5.72 1.98 -13.65
N THR A 29 4.59 2.60 -13.33
CA THR A 29 4.55 4.05 -13.06
C THR A 29 3.78 4.49 -11.83
N GLU A 30 3.02 3.62 -11.18
CA GLU A 30 2.34 4.02 -9.94
C GLU A 30 3.25 3.80 -8.74
N ARG A 31 3.96 4.87 -8.33
CA ARG A 31 4.64 4.97 -7.03
C ARG A 31 3.60 5.04 -5.92
N ASN A 32 2.96 3.90 -5.67
CA ASN A 32 1.88 3.73 -4.73
C ASN A 32 2.18 2.59 -3.75
N VAL A 33 1.59 2.71 -2.58
CA VAL A 33 1.61 1.73 -1.50
C VAL A 33 0.19 1.63 -0.99
N GLN A 34 -0.33 0.43 -0.81
CA GLN A 34 -1.74 0.21 -0.48
C GLN A 34 -1.89 -0.78 0.66
N ASN A 35 -2.74 -0.43 1.62
CA ASN A 35 -3.16 -1.30 2.72
C ASN A 35 -2.00 -1.90 3.55
N GLU A 36 -0.91 -1.15 3.70
CA GLU A 36 0.25 -1.61 4.48
C GLU A 36 -0.04 -1.46 5.97
N PRO A 37 0.24 -2.49 6.79
CA PRO A 37 0.10 -2.37 8.23
C PRO A 37 1.18 -1.46 8.81
N MET A 38 0.78 -0.55 9.68
CA MET A 38 1.70 0.31 10.44
C MET A 38 1.19 0.48 11.86
N THR A 39 2.12 0.57 12.81
CA THR A 39 1.79 0.86 14.20
C THR A 39 2.01 2.36 14.47
N VAL A 40 1.04 2.99 15.11
CA VAL A 40 1.11 4.40 15.52
C VAL A 40 2.12 4.54 16.66
N ALA A 41 3.23 5.21 16.39
CA ALA A 41 4.22 5.54 17.40
C ALA A 41 3.90 6.88 18.10
N SER A 42 4.73 7.23 19.09
CA SER A 42 4.58 8.46 19.88
C SER A 42 4.34 9.70 19.01
N ARG A 43 3.42 10.56 19.47
CA ARG A 43 2.99 11.78 18.77
C ARG A 43 2.43 11.53 17.36
N GLY A 44 1.82 10.37 17.13
CA GLY A 44 1.17 10.03 15.85
C GLY A 44 2.16 9.88 14.70
N ARG A 45 3.33 9.31 14.97
CA ARG A 45 4.33 9.01 13.96
C ARG A 45 4.06 7.65 13.36
N LEU A 46 4.15 7.55 12.04
CA LEU A 46 4.15 6.29 11.32
C LEU A 46 5.51 6.14 10.63
N TYR A 47 6.16 5.01 10.86
CA TYR A 47 7.45 4.71 10.24
C TYR A 47 7.22 3.88 8.99
N THR A 48 7.68 4.38 7.85
CA THR A 48 7.73 3.59 6.63
C THR A 48 8.87 2.58 6.72
N THR A 49 8.70 1.41 6.10
CA THR A 49 9.79 0.46 5.90
C THR A 49 10.66 0.89 4.73
N GLU A 50 11.88 0.35 4.64
CA GLU A 50 12.74 0.56 3.47
C GLU A 50 12.07 0.13 2.17
N ASP A 51 11.31 -0.97 2.21
CA ASP A 51 10.56 -1.45 1.05
C ASP A 51 9.48 -0.47 0.58
N ILE A 52 8.71 0.08 1.52
CA ILE A 52 7.70 1.11 1.24
C ILE A 52 8.37 2.34 0.62
N ARG A 53 9.48 2.81 1.19
CA ARG A 53 10.23 3.95 0.63
C ARG A 53 10.72 3.68 -0.79
N ARG A 54 11.26 2.48 -1.03
CA ARG A 54 11.72 2.07 -2.36
C ARG A 54 10.58 2.04 -3.38
N ARG A 55 9.42 1.53 -3.01
CA ARG A 55 8.20 1.51 -3.86
C ARG A 55 7.69 2.92 -4.16
N LEU A 56 7.83 3.85 -3.20
CA LEU A 56 7.53 5.28 -3.39
C LEU A 56 8.63 6.01 -4.19
N GLY A 57 9.74 5.36 -4.53
CA GLY A 57 10.88 5.98 -5.21
C GLY A 57 11.72 6.91 -4.32
N CYS A 58 11.57 6.79 -3.00
CA CYS A 58 12.30 7.53 -1.97
C CYS A 58 13.64 6.83 -1.65
N ASN A 59 14.52 6.72 -2.64
CA ASN A 59 15.81 6.00 -2.55
C ASN A 59 17.01 6.92 -2.24
N ASP A 60 16.76 8.15 -1.77
CA ASP A 60 17.82 9.09 -1.41
C ASP A 60 18.47 8.77 -0.05
N ASP A 61 19.60 9.40 0.21
CA ASP A 61 20.39 9.30 1.45
C ASP A 61 19.62 9.74 2.71
N GLN A 62 18.51 10.45 2.53
CA GLN A 62 17.62 10.92 3.60
C GLN A 62 16.29 10.15 3.64
N ALA A 63 16.20 9.03 2.93
CA ALA A 63 15.06 8.13 2.89
C ALA A 63 13.73 8.86 2.55
N GLY A 64 13.76 9.77 1.58
CA GLY A 64 12.59 10.46 1.04
C GLY A 64 12.19 11.73 1.78
N ARG A 65 13.03 12.26 2.68
CA ARG A 65 12.75 13.53 3.37
C ARG A 65 12.43 14.64 2.35
N GLY A 66 11.38 15.42 2.62
CA GLY A 66 10.94 16.48 1.72
C GLY A 66 9.97 16.02 0.64
N THR A 67 9.72 14.71 0.52
CA THR A 67 8.77 14.18 -0.45
C THR A 67 7.32 14.46 -0.04
N HIS A 68 6.54 15.04 -0.94
CA HIS A 68 5.11 15.28 -0.75
C HIS A 68 4.29 14.05 -1.11
N VAL A 69 3.51 13.56 -0.16
CA VAL A 69 2.66 12.38 -0.35
C VAL A 69 1.24 12.65 0.12
N ALA A 70 0.29 11.94 -0.49
CA ALA A 70 -1.06 11.80 0.04
C ALA A 70 -1.18 10.45 0.75
N VAL A 71 -1.74 10.48 1.96
CA VAL A 71 -1.85 9.34 2.87
C VAL A 71 -3.33 9.12 3.17
N LYS A 72 -3.75 7.86 3.06
CA LYS A 72 -5.04 7.36 3.54
C LYS A 72 -4.77 6.42 4.71
N ILE A 73 -5.41 6.67 5.85
CA ILE A 73 -5.37 5.78 7.01
C ILE A 73 -6.75 5.16 7.18
N ASP A 74 -6.79 3.84 7.29
CA ASP A 74 -7.95 3.05 7.64
C ASP A 74 -7.70 2.40 9.02
N VAL A 75 -8.53 2.72 10.00
CA VAL A 75 -8.53 2.11 11.35
C VAL A 75 -9.65 1.10 11.41
N VAL A 76 -9.34 -0.14 11.77
CA VAL A 76 -10.33 -1.21 11.87
C VAL A 76 -10.57 -1.53 13.34
N ASP A 77 -11.74 -1.20 13.85
CA ASP A 77 -12.17 -1.67 15.15
C ASP A 77 -12.62 -3.14 15.03
N ARG A 78 -11.95 -4.03 15.77
CA ARG A 78 -12.27 -5.46 15.82
C ARG A 78 -13.00 -5.87 17.09
N SER A 79 -13.28 -4.91 17.98
CA SER A 79 -13.89 -5.18 19.29
C SER A 79 -15.42 -5.30 19.25
N ASP A 80 -16.07 -4.72 18.24
CA ASP A 80 -17.50 -4.86 17.99
C ASP A 80 -17.78 -5.85 16.86
N ASP A 81 -18.88 -6.62 16.97
CA ASP A 81 -19.41 -7.54 15.95
C ASP A 81 -19.72 -6.85 14.61
N TRP A 82 -19.63 -5.53 14.57
CA TRP A 82 -19.81 -4.67 13.41
C TRP A 82 -18.45 -4.00 13.13
N ILE A 83 -17.76 -4.45 12.09
CA ILE A 83 -16.44 -3.92 11.70
C ILE A 83 -16.60 -2.43 11.37
N HIS A 84 -16.27 -1.56 12.32
CA HIS A 84 -16.26 -0.11 12.10
C HIS A 84 -14.91 0.29 11.50
N VAL A 85 -14.94 0.91 10.33
CA VAL A 85 -13.75 1.40 9.64
C VAL A 85 -13.78 2.92 9.63
N ASN A 86 -12.92 3.53 10.45
CA ASN A 86 -12.68 4.97 10.41
C ASN A 86 -11.58 5.28 9.39
N THR A 87 -11.85 6.24 8.50
CA THR A 87 -10.96 6.56 7.38
C THR A 87 -10.67 8.05 7.32
N ALA A 88 -9.40 8.41 7.16
CA ALA A 88 -9.02 9.80 6.86
C ALA A 88 -7.99 9.87 5.74
N VAL A 89 -8.07 10.95 4.95
CA VAL A 89 -7.11 11.25 3.87
C VAL A 89 -6.50 12.61 4.12
N PHE A 90 -5.17 12.70 4.05
CA PHE A 90 -4.45 13.94 4.28
C PHE A 90 -3.13 13.97 3.50
N HIS A 91 -2.56 15.16 3.38
CA HIS A 91 -1.30 15.39 2.67
C HIS A 91 -0.20 15.76 3.65
N VAL A 92 1.00 15.19 3.46
CA VAL A 92 2.16 15.49 4.29
C VAL A 92 3.44 15.54 3.48
N THR A 93 4.46 16.13 4.09
CA THR A 93 5.84 15.99 3.64
C THR A 93 6.51 14.95 4.53
N LEU A 94 7.17 13.96 3.94
CA LEU A 94 7.94 12.99 4.71
C LEU A 94 9.08 13.68 5.47
N ALA A 95 9.24 13.32 6.74
CA ALA A 95 10.41 13.69 7.53
C ALA A 95 11.57 12.71 7.24
N THR A 96 12.71 12.92 7.91
CA THR A 96 13.86 11.99 7.87
C THR A 96 13.40 10.55 8.14
N ASP A 97 14.03 9.60 7.46
CA ASP A 97 13.72 8.16 7.54
C ASP A 97 12.30 7.80 7.04
N GLY A 98 11.72 8.64 6.18
CA GLY A 98 10.39 8.45 5.62
C GLY A 98 9.28 8.49 6.67
N VAL A 99 9.48 9.20 7.78
CA VAL A 99 8.49 9.33 8.85
C VAL A 99 7.31 10.17 8.39
N ILE A 100 6.11 9.62 8.55
CA ILE A 100 4.84 10.32 8.37
C ILE A 100 4.39 10.84 9.73
N ARG A 101 4.06 12.14 9.80
CA ARG A 101 3.46 12.75 11.00
C ARG A 101 1.98 12.96 10.74
N VAL A 102 1.13 12.19 11.42
CA VAL A 102 -0.32 12.33 11.28
C VAL A 102 -0.74 13.68 11.89
N PRO A 103 -1.45 14.54 11.15
CA PRO A 103 -1.94 15.83 11.65
C PRO A 103 -2.79 15.67 12.92
N VAL A 104 -2.74 16.65 13.83
CA VAL A 104 -3.47 16.59 15.11
C VAL A 104 -4.97 16.35 14.88
N ASN A 105 -5.58 17.12 13.99
CA ASN A 105 -7.00 16.98 13.65
C ASN A 105 -7.36 15.58 13.13
N VAL A 106 -6.48 14.95 12.33
CA VAL A 106 -6.72 13.59 11.82
C VAL A 106 -6.58 12.55 12.93
N ARG A 107 -5.64 12.74 13.86
CA ARG A 107 -5.49 11.85 15.03
C ARG A 107 -6.72 11.93 15.93
N ASP A 108 -7.24 13.13 16.15
CA ASP A 108 -8.42 13.35 16.98
C ASP A 108 -9.68 12.77 16.29
N GLU A 109 -9.84 12.99 14.99
CA GLU A 109 -10.93 12.42 14.17
C GLU A 109 -10.95 10.89 14.19
N LEU A 110 -9.77 10.25 14.05
CA LEU A 110 -9.63 8.80 14.03
C LEU A 110 -9.46 8.19 15.44
N ALA A 111 -9.45 9.02 16.50
CA ALA A 111 -9.16 8.61 17.88
C ALA A 111 -7.85 7.81 18.04
N LEU A 112 -6.81 8.14 17.26
CA LEU A 112 -5.56 7.39 17.22
C LEU A 112 -4.76 7.52 18.51
N SER A 113 -4.38 6.37 19.06
CA SER A 113 -3.52 6.21 20.22
C SER A 113 -2.18 5.59 19.86
N THR A 114 -1.18 5.78 20.71
CA THR A 114 0.13 5.12 20.54
C THR A 114 -0.03 3.63 20.78
N GLY A 115 0.45 2.82 19.84
CA GLY A 115 0.30 1.36 19.86
C GLY A 115 -0.81 0.84 18.95
N ASP A 116 -1.65 1.72 18.38
CA ASP A 116 -2.72 1.30 17.48
C ASP A 116 -2.14 0.77 16.16
N ASP A 117 -2.71 -0.33 15.67
CA ASP A 117 -2.41 -0.88 14.36
C ASP A 117 -3.38 -0.33 13.32
N VAL A 118 -2.84 0.30 12.29
CA VAL A 118 -3.60 0.93 11.22
C VAL A 118 -3.19 0.39 9.86
N ARG A 119 -4.06 0.55 8.87
CA ARG A 119 -3.76 0.28 7.46
C ARG A 119 -3.53 1.59 6.73
N VAL A 120 -2.40 1.68 6.04
CA VAL A 120 -1.95 2.92 5.41
C VAL A 120 -1.78 2.70 3.91
N SER A 121 -2.38 3.59 3.13
CA SER A 121 -2.11 3.71 1.70
C SER A 121 -1.45 5.04 1.43
N ILE A 122 -0.36 5.03 0.65
CA ILE A 122 0.48 6.20 0.36
C ILE A 122 0.60 6.33 -1.15
N ARG A 123 0.39 7.53 -1.67
CA ARG A 123 0.65 7.86 -3.07
C ARG A 123 1.52 9.11 -3.16
N MET A 124 2.45 9.11 -4.10
CA MET A 124 3.18 10.31 -4.47
C MET A 124 2.21 11.37 -4.98
N LYS A 125 2.44 12.63 -4.58
CA LYS A 125 1.71 13.76 -5.16
C LYS A 125 2.48 14.24 -6.40
N GLU A 126 1.82 14.22 -7.55
CA GLU A 126 2.34 14.84 -8.79
C GLU A 126 2.44 16.36 -8.67
#